data_AF-A0A8S8Z5T5-F1
#
_entry.id   AF-A0A8S8Z5T5-F1
#
_cell.length_a   1.000
_cell.length_b   1.000
_cell.length_c   1.000
_cell.angle_alpha   90.00
_cell.angle_beta   90.00
_cell.angle_gamma   90.00
#
_symmetry.space_group_name_H-M   'P 1'
#
loop_
_entity.id
_entity.type
_entity.pdbx_description
1 polymer ?
#
loop_
_entity_poly.entity_id
_entity_poly.type
_entity_poly.pdbx_seq_one_letter_code
_entity_poly.pdbx_strand_id
1 'polypeptide(L)'
;MGGSDFWELSEASTNPGFGCAPSERSLDQLLSAGVVLVDKPRGPTSHQLAAWARESLGITRLGHGGTLDPFATGLLTLLCGKATRLTDIVLKGDKRYVGVMRFGRDVSDEELEATLSSLNGVIYNVPPLESAVKVQVRTRTIHSLRMLGLDANSRIAAFEASCSAGTYIRTLP
;
A
#
# COMPACT_ATOMS: atom_id res chain seq x y z
N MET A 1 -18.71 13.77 4.34
CA MET A 1 -18.95 13.88 5.79
C MET A 1 -18.09 15.02 6.29
N GLY A 2 -18.66 16.22 6.34
CA GLY A 2 -18.03 17.42 6.86
C GLY A 2 -18.74 17.77 8.16
N GLY A 3 -18.00 17.76 9.25
CA GLY A 3 -18.45 18.09 10.59
C GLY A 3 -17.23 18.03 11.49
N SER A 4 -16.67 19.19 11.80
CA SER A 4 -15.55 19.31 12.73
C SER A 4 -16.08 19.17 14.16
N ASP A 5 -15.97 17.97 14.73
CA ASP A 5 -16.15 17.69 16.16
C ASP A 5 -14.96 18.23 16.97
N PHE A 6 -14.63 19.51 16.81
CA PHE A 6 -13.58 20.17 17.57
C PHE A 6 -14.19 21.31 18.37
N TRP A 7 -14.08 21.23 19.70
CA TRP A 7 -14.35 22.33 20.60
C TRP A 7 -13.10 23.22 20.65
N GLU A 8 -13.19 24.45 20.15
CA GLU A 8 -12.15 25.46 20.37
C GLU A 8 -12.26 25.97 21.81
N LEU A 9 -11.33 25.52 22.67
CA LEU A 9 -11.30 25.88 24.09
C LEU A 9 -10.79 27.33 24.32
N SER A 10 -10.06 27.90 23.36
CA SER A 10 -9.57 29.28 23.37
C SER A 10 -9.05 29.71 22.00
N GLU A 11 -8.98 31.02 21.73
CA GLU A 11 -8.23 31.55 20.58
C GLU A 11 -6.73 31.24 20.76
N ALA A 12 -6.19 30.39 19.87
CA ALA A 12 -4.77 30.09 19.81
C ALA A 12 -4.15 30.76 18.57
N SER A 13 -3.01 31.42 18.74
CA SER A 13 -2.21 31.96 17.64
C SER A 13 -0.81 31.36 17.64
N THR A 14 -0.18 31.29 16.46
CA THR A 14 1.21 30.84 16.31
C THR A 14 2.08 32.02 15.89
N ASN A 15 3.32 32.09 16.40
CA ASN A 15 4.28 33.11 16.00
C ASN A 15 5.03 32.64 14.74
N PRO A 16 4.93 33.37 13.61
CA PRO A 16 5.59 33.00 12.35
C PRO A 16 7.13 32.92 12.43
N GLY A 17 7.74 33.52 13.45
CA GLY A 17 9.17 33.43 13.71
C GLY A 17 9.66 32.05 14.17
N PHE A 18 8.77 31.11 14.49
CA PHE A 18 9.12 29.74 14.87
C PHE A 18 8.62 28.70 13.87
N GLY A 19 9.49 27.74 13.58
CA GLY A 19 9.18 26.65 12.66
C GLY A 19 9.15 27.11 11.20
N CYS A 20 8.54 26.28 10.35
CA CYS A 20 8.38 26.57 8.92
C CYS A 20 7.20 25.73 8.41
N ALA A 21 6.26 26.40 7.73
CA ALA A 21 5.13 25.72 7.12
C ALA A 21 5.63 24.67 6.12
N PRO A 22 4.99 23.49 6.01
CA PRO A 22 5.47 22.43 5.11
C PRO A 22 5.67 22.88 3.66
N SER A 23 4.82 23.77 3.15
CA SER A 23 4.89 24.33 1.80
C SER A 23 6.03 25.33 1.57
N GLU A 24 6.62 25.87 2.64
CA GLU A 24 7.67 26.90 2.58
C GLU A 24 9.07 26.32 2.85
N ARG A 25 9.16 25.02 3.14
CA ARG A 25 10.42 24.34 3.43
C ARG A 25 11.31 24.29 2.19
N SER A 26 12.60 24.47 2.39
CA SER A 26 13.59 24.21 1.34
C SER A 26 13.58 22.72 0.95
N LEU A 27 14.15 22.40 -0.22
CA LEU A 27 14.28 21.01 -0.68
C LEU A 27 15.00 20.14 0.37
N ASP A 28 16.10 20.62 0.94
CA ASP A 28 16.85 19.88 1.97
C ASP A 28 16.00 19.60 3.22
N GLN A 29 15.21 20.60 3.65
CA GLN A 29 14.29 20.44 4.77
C GLN A 29 13.19 19.42 4.46
N LEU A 30 12.65 19.44 3.24
CA LEU A 30 11.68 18.45 2.77
C LEU A 30 12.30 17.05 2.75
N LEU A 31 13.48 16.86 2.16
CA LEU A 31 14.16 15.56 2.12
C LEU A 31 14.58 15.07 3.53
N SER A 32 14.82 15.97 4.48
CA SER A 32 15.15 15.59 5.86
C SER A 32 13.99 14.93 6.63
N ALA A 33 12.74 15.13 6.20
CA ALA A 33 11.55 14.72 6.95
C ALA A 33 10.30 14.46 6.05
N GLY A 34 10.52 14.14 4.79
CA GLY A 34 9.45 14.00 3.78
C GLY A 34 9.11 12.56 3.42
N VAL A 35 8.08 12.41 2.60
CA VAL A 35 7.69 11.13 2.00
C VAL A 35 7.65 11.32 0.48
N VAL A 36 8.36 10.48 -0.25
CA VAL A 36 8.32 10.44 -1.71
C VAL A 36 7.35 9.34 -2.13
N LEU A 37 6.39 9.69 -2.99
CA LEU A 37 5.46 8.73 -3.58
C LEU A 37 6.04 8.28 -4.91
N VAL A 38 6.34 6.99 -5.03
CA VAL A 38 6.93 6.42 -6.23
C VAL A 38 5.94 5.47 -6.88
N ASP A 39 5.73 5.60 -8.19
CA ASP A 39 5.15 4.53 -8.97
C ASP A 39 6.25 3.50 -9.27
N LYS A 40 6.30 2.44 -8.46
CA LYS A 40 7.33 1.41 -8.55
C LYS A 40 7.18 0.69 -9.90
N PRO A 41 8.24 0.59 -10.71
CA PRO A 41 8.20 -0.20 -11.94
C PRO A 41 8.26 -1.70 -11.65
N ARG A 42 7.87 -2.49 -12.65
CA ARG A 42 8.08 -3.94 -12.67
C ARG A 42 9.58 -4.24 -12.81
N GLY A 43 10.07 -5.25 -12.09
CA GLY A 43 11.45 -5.71 -12.16
C GLY A 43 12.18 -5.62 -10.82
N PRO A 44 12.52 -4.41 -10.33
CA PRO A 44 13.28 -4.28 -9.08
C PRO A 44 12.44 -4.65 -7.87
N THR A 45 13.11 -5.11 -6.81
CA THR A 45 12.51 -5.20 -5.46
C THR A 45 12.28 -3.79 -4.88
N SER A 46 11.33 -3.65 -3.95
CA SER A 46 11.16 -2.39 -3.19
C SER A 46 12.44 -1.93 -2.49
N HIS A 47 13.25 -2.87 -1.99
CA HIS A 47 14.52 -2.57 -1.32
C HIS A 47 15.57 -2.00 -2.28
N GLN A 48 15.70 -2.57 -3.47
CA GLN A 48 16.60 -2.05 -4.51
C GLN A 48 16.20 -0.63 -4.91
N LEU A 49 14.91 -0.40 -5.18
CA LEU A 49 14.41 0.92 -5.54
C LEU A 49 14.65 1.96 -4.44
N ALA A 50 14.42 1.59 -3.17
CA ALA A 50 14.72 2.45 -2.02
C ALA A 50 16.23 2.76 -1.92
N ALA A 51 17.10 1.78 -2.16
CA ALA A 51 18.55 1.98 -2.14
C ALA A 51 19.01 2.97 -3.24
N TRP A 52 18.51 2.82 -4.47
CA TRP A 52 18.82 3.73 -5.58
C TRP A 52 18.30 5.14 -5.34
N ALA A 53 17.08 5.28 -4.80
CA ALA A 53 16.52 6.58 -4.44
C ALA A 53 17.34 7.26 -3.34
N ARG A 54 17.77 6.51 -2.33
CA ARG A 54 18.62 7.00 -1.23
C ARG A 54 19.94 7.57 -1.75
N GLU A 55 20.60 6.84 -2.65
CA GLU A 55 21.86 7.26 -3.28
C GLU A 55 21.67 8.48 -4.18
N SER A 56 20.70 8.41 -5.11
CA SER A 56 20.42 9.50 -6.06
C SER A 56 20.04 10.82 -5.38
N LEU A 57 19.34 10.75 -4.25
CA LEU A 57 18.89 11.94 -3.50
C LEU A 57 19.89 12.37 -2.41
N GLY A 58 21.00 11.66 -2.22
CA GLY A 58 21.99 11.98 -1.18
C GLY A 58 21.45 11.86 0.26
N ILE A 59 20.44 11.02 0.49
CA ILE A 59 19.76 10.91 1.79
C ILE A 59 20.47 9.87 2.66
N THR A 60 20.74 10.19 3.92
CA THR A 60 21.42 9.25 4.83
C THR A 60 20.53 8.06 5.22
N ARG A 61 19.25 8.33 5.52
CA ARG A 61 18.29 7.32 5.99
C ARG A 61 17.01 7.37 5.15
N LEU A 62 16.67 6.25 4.51
CA LEU A 62 15.46 6.11 3.72
C LEU A 62 14.89 4.71 3.93
N GLY A 63 13.58 4.62 4.19
CA GLY A 63 12.84 3.36 4.31
C GLY A 63 11.62 3.36 3.39
N HIS A 64 11.03 2.18 3.13
CA HIS A 64 9.81 2.09 2.33
C HIS A 64 8.60 1.64 3.18
N GLY A 65 7.40 2.12 2.84
CA GLY A 65 6.17 1.91 3.62
C GLY A 65 5.42 0.61 3.31
N GLY A 66 6.13 -0.41 2.81
CA GLY A 66 5.57 -1.70 2.41
C GLY A 66 6.37 -2.35 1.29
N THR A 67 6.44 -3.68 1.28
CA THR A 67 7.16 -4.42 0.23
C THR A 67 6.17 -4.80 -0.87
N LEU A 68 6.47 -4.39 -2.10
CA LEU A 68 5.82 -4.88 -3.30
C LEU A 68 6.70 -5.97 -3.92
N ASP A 69 6.07 -7.04 -4.41
CA ASP A 69 6.75 -8.08 -5.17
C ASP A 69 7.51 -7.47 -6.38
N PRO A 70 8.60 -8.10 -6.87
CA PRO A 70 9.32 -7.62 -8.04
C PRO A 70 8.43 -7.39 -9.27
N PHE A 71 7.43 -8.25 -9.47
CA PHE A 71 6.50 -8.14 -10.59
C PHE A 71 5.41 -7.08 -10.40
N ALA A 72 5.14 -6.66 -9.16
CA ALA A 72 4.10 -5.69 -8.84
C ALA A 72 4.57 -4.26 -9.11
N THR A 73 3.66 -3.44 -9.62
CA THR A 73 3.85 -2.00 -9.89
C THR A 73 2.98 -1.15 -8.97
N GLY A 74 3.07 0.17 -9.06
CA GLY A 74 2.19 1.08 -8.36
C GLY A 74 2.84 1.71 -7.12
N LEU A 75 2.01 2.26 -6.26
CA LEU A 75 2.44 3.14 -5.18
C LEU A 75 3.38 2.44 -4.18
N LEU A 76 4.62 2.93 -4.11
CA LEU A 76 5.59 2.67 -3.05
C LEU A 76 5.94 3.99 -2.36
N THR A 77 5.66 4.08 -1.06
CA THR A 77 6.05 5.25 -0.27
C THR A 77 7.48 5.10 0.23
N LEU A 78 8.30 6.13 0.04
CA LEU A 78 9.67 6.21 0.55
C LEU A 78 9.74 7.29 1.63
N LEU A 79 10.00 6.89 2.87
CA LEU A 79 10.08 7.78 4.03
C LEU A 79 11.53 8.25 4.19
N CYS A 80 11.72 9.56 4.17
CA CYS A 80 13.04 10.19 4.17
C CYS A 80 13.42 10.71 5.57
N GLY A 81 14.66 10.45 5.99
CA GLY A 81 15.25 10.98 7.21
C GLY A 81 14.37 10.78 8.44
N LYS A 82 13.92 11.88 9.04
CA LYS A 82 13.07 11.91 10.24
C LYS A 82 11.70 11.26 10.03
N ALA A 83 11.19 11.22 8.80
CA ALA A 83 9.89 10.64 8.48
C ALA A 83 9.87 9.12 8.63
N THR A 84 11.03 8.44 8.64
CA THR A 84 11.07 6.98 8.87
C THR A 84 10.49 6.58 10.23
N ARG A 85 10.30 7.52 11.17
CA ARG A 85 9.57 7.30 12.42
C ARG A 85 8.09 6.97 12.21
N LEU A 86 7.53 7.31 11.05
CA LEU A 86 6.14 7.03 10.68
C LEU A 86 5.96 5.66 10.00
N THR A 87 7.04 4.87 9.82
CA THR A 87 7.01 3.60 9.07
C THR A 87 5.94 2.65 9.60
N ASP A 88 5.81 2.50 10.92
CA ASP A 88 4.82 1.61 11.53
C ASP A 88 3.37 2.01 11.21
N ILE A 89 3.09 3.32 11.10
CA ILE A 89 1.76 3.83 10.75
C ILE A 89 1.46 3.48 9.29
N VAL A 90 2.42 3.75 8.39
CA VAL A 90 2.25 3.50 6.95
C VAL A 90 2.11 1.99 6.65
N LEU A 91 2.89 1.16 7.34
CA LEU A 91 2.83 -0.29 7.19
C LEU A 91 1.48 -0.86 7.65
N LYS A 92 0.86 -0.30 8.70
CA LYS A 92 -0.43 -0.76 9.24
C LYS A 92 -1.64 -0.26 8.46
N GLY A 93 -1.50 0.80 7.67
CA GLY A 93 -2.61 1.35 6.90
C GLY A 93 -3.18 0.35 5.90
N ASP A 94 -4.47 0.49 5.57
CA ASP A 94 -5.12 -0.30 4.55
C ASP A 94 -4.45 -0.12 3.17
N LYS A 95 -4.65 -1.12 2.31
CA LYS A 95 -4.04 -1.19 0.98
C LYS A 95 -5.10 -1.52 -0.06
N ARG A 96 -4.94 -0.94 -1.25
CA ARG A 96 -5.77 -1.22 -2.41
C ARG A 96 -4.92 -1.71 -3.57
N TYR A 97 -5.40 -2.75 -4.25
CA TYR A 97 -4.72 -3.38 -5.37
C TYR A 97 -5.68 -3.51 -6.53
N VAL A 98 -5.15 -3.37 -7.75
CA VAL A 98 -5.75 -3.94 -8.96
C VAL A 98 -4.92 -5.14 -9.33
N GLY A 99 -5.57 -6.28 -9.49
CA GLY A 99 -4.94 -7.55 -9.79
C GLY A 99 -5.54 -8.21 -11.01
N VAL A 100 -4.80 -9.17 -11.54
CA VAL A 100 -5.24 -10.03 -12.63
C VAL A 100 -5.07 -11.47 -12.18
N MET A 101 -6.10 -12.29 -12.33
CA MET A 101 -6.08 -13.71 -12.03
C MET A 101 -6.43 -14.52 -13.27
N ARG A 102 -5.86 -15.72 -13.39
CA ARG A 102 -6.17 -16.66 -14.47
C ARG A 102 -6.71 -17.95 -13.87
N PHE A 103 -7.82 -18.44 -14.40
CA PHE A 103 -8.45 -19.67 -13.93
C PHE A 103 -7.98 -20.90 -14.71
N GLY A 104 -7.92 -22.04 -14.00
CA GLY A 104 -7.61 -23.34 -14.59
C GLY A 104 -8.79 -23.96 -15.36
N ARG A 105 -9.99 -23.40 -15.21
CA ARG A 105 -11.22 -23.81 -15.89
C ARG A 105 -12.04 -22.59 -16.26
N ASP A 106 -13.03 -22.79 -17.12
CA ASP A 106 -14.01 -21.75 -17.41
C ASP A 106 -14.85 -21.46 -16.16
N VAL A 107 -15.16 -20.19 -15.97
CA VAL A 107 -15.92 -19.62 -14.83
C VAL A 107 -16.86 -18.59 -15.42
N SER A 108 -18.13 -18.57 -15.00
CA SER A 108 -19.07 -17.53 -15.44
C SER A 108 -18.90 -16.25 -14.62
N ASP A 109 -19.37 -15.12 -15.15
CA ASP A 109 -19.38 -13.85 -14.43
C ASP A 109 -20.13 -13.95 -13.09
N GLU A 110 -21.29 -14.63 -13.06
CA GLU A 110 -22.08 -14.80 -11.83
C GLU A 110 -21.36 -15.67 -10.79
N GLU A 111 -20.70 -16.74 -11.23
CA GLU A 111 -19.93 -17.62 -10.37
C GLU A 111 -18.75 -16.87 -9.75
N LEU A 112 -18.03 -16.09 -10.57
CA LEU A 112 -16.89 -15.31 -10.12
C LEU A 112 -17.31 -14.21 -9.16
N GLU A 113 -18.36 -13.45 -9.48
CA GLU A 113 -18.82 -12.35 -8.64
C GLU A 113 -19.30 -12.84 -7.27
N ALA A 114 -20.01 -13.97 -7.24
CA ALA A 114 -20.41 -14.62 -5.99
C ALA A 114 -19.20 -15.08 -5.17
N THR A 115 -18.19 -15.66 -5.83
CA THR A 115 -16.95 -16.11 -5.18
C THR A 115 -16.19 -14.94 -4.56
N LEU A 116 -15.93 -13.88 -5.34
CA LEU A 116 -15.23 -12.69 -4.84
C LEU A 116 -15.99 -12.01 -3.70
N SER A 117 -17.32 -11.94 -3.81
CA SER A 117 -18.18 -11.37 -2.77
C SER A 117 -18.09 -12.17 -1.46
N SER A 118 -17.99 -13.49 -1.54
CA SER A 118 -17.88 -14.38 -0.37
C SER A 118 -16.56 -14.21 0.40
N LEU A 119 -15.53 -13.66 -0.25
CA LEU A 119 -14.22 -13.40 0.37
C LEU A 119 -14.16 -12.06 1.12
N ASN A 120 -15.21 -11.24 1.07
CA ASN A 120 -15.29 -10.03 1.89
C ASN A 120 -15.41 -10.40 3.38
N GLY A 121 -14.68 -9.67 4.23
CA GLY A 121 -14.59 -9.93 5.66
C GLY A 121 -13.29 -10.66 6.04
N VAL A 122 -13.36 -11.50 7.06
CA VAL A 122 -12.18 -12.17 7.62
C VAL A 122 -11.87 -13.43 6.81
N ILE A 123 -10.66 -13.49 6.24
CA ILE A 123 -10.14 -14.64 5.50
C ILE A 123 -8.96 -15.28 6.23
N TYR A 124 -8.75 -16.57 6.00
CA TYR A 124 -7.50 -17.23 6.31
C TYR A 124 -6.53 -16.99 5.15
N ASN A 125 -5.39 -16.38 5.44
CA ASN A 125 -4.39 -16.03 4.45
C ASN A 125 -3.03 -16.57 4.90
N VAL A 126 -2.39 -17.34 4.03
CA VAL A 126 -1.09 -17.95 4.27
C VAL A 126 -0.06 -17.21 3.40
N PRO A 127 1.02 -16.66 3.99
CA PRO A 127 2.10 -16.09 3.20
C PRO A 127 2.65 -17.12 2.20
N PRO A 128 2.99 -16.71 0.96
CA PRO A 128 3.63 -17.60 -0.01
C PRO A 128 5.00 -18.07 0.48
N LEU A 129 5.55 -19.11 -0.17
CA LEU A 129 6.86 -19.66 0.14
C LEU A 129 7.96 -18.57 0.15
N GLU A 130 7.95 -17.73 -0.87
CA GLU A 130 8.81 -16.54 -0.97
C GLU A 130 8.16 -15.37 -0.25
N SER A 131 8.49 -15.19 1.02
CA SER A 131 7.90 -14.18 1.89
C SER A 131 8.93 -13.63 2.88
N ALA A 132 8.82 -12.33 3.19
CA ALA A 132 9.64 -11.68 4.21
C ALA A 132 9.22 -12.05 5.64
N VAL A 133 8.11 -12.78 5.82
CA VAL A 133 7.60 -13.22 7.13
C VAL A 133 7.43 -14.74 7.17
N LYS A 134 7.50 -15.30 8.39
CA LYS A 134 7.28 -16.73 8.65
C LYS A 134 5.95 -17.21 8.04
N VAL A 135 6.05 -18.29 7.23
CA VAL A 135 4.91 -18.98 6.63
C VAL A 135 4.12 -19.69 7.72
N GLN A 136 2.93 -19.15 8.01
CA GLN A 136 1.96 -19.70 8.94
C GLN A 136 0.60 -19.09 8.63
N VAL A 137 -0.48 -19.82 8.93
CA VAL A 137 -1.86 -19.32 8.74
C VAL A 137 -2.09 -18.09 9.62
N ARG A 138 -2.72 -17.07 9.05
CA ARG A 138 -3.11 -15.83 9.74
C ARG A 138 -4.47 -15.38 9.23
N THR A 139 -5.19 -14.62 10.03
CA THR A 139 -6.41 -13.95 9.58
C THR A 139 -6.08 -12.59 8.97
N ARG A 140 -6.78 -12.23 7.89
CA ARG A 140 -6.72 -10.92 7.24
C ARG A 140 -8.12 -10.44 6.91
N THR A 141 -8.28 -9.14 6.69
CA THR A 141 -9.58 -8.55 6.38
C THR A 141 -9.58 -8.03 4.97
N ILE A 142 -10.51 -8.53 4.16
CA ILE A 142 -10.86 -7.95 2.86
C ILE A 142 -12.04 -7.01 3.10
N HIS A 143 -11.82 -5.72 2.90
CA HIS A 143 -12.87 -4.71 3.04
C HIS A 143 -13.79 -4.70 1.81
N SER A 144 -13.22 -4.95 0.63
CA SER A 144 -13.95 -5.09 -0.63
C SER A 144 -13.11 -5.85 -1.64
N LEU A 145 -13.70 -6.81 -2.35
CA LEU A 145 -13.12 -7.51 -3.49
C LEU A 145 -14.15 -7.53 -4.61
N ARG A 146 -13.82 -6.90 -5.74
CA ARG A 146 -14.76 -6.63 -6.84
C ARG A 146 -14.16 -7.06 -8.17
N MET A 147 -14.95 -7.70 -9.01
CA MET A 147 -14.57 -7.92 -10.40
C MET A 147 -14.58 -6.59 -11.16
N LEU A 148 -13.58 -6.39 -12.01
CA LEU A 148 -13.51 -5.28 -12.96
C LEU A 148 -13.86 -5.73 -14.38
N GLY A 149 -13.61 -7.01 -14.69
CA GLY A 149 -14.03 -7.63 -15.94
C GLY A 149 -13.44 -9.04 -16.07
N LEU A 150 -14.10 -9.86 -16.88
CA LEU A 150 -13.71 -11.23 -17.21
C LEU A 150 -13.58 -11.38 -18.73
N ASP A 151 -12.46 -11.90 -19.20
CA ASP A 151 -12.32 -12.43 -20.54
C ASP A 151 -12.46 -13.96 -20.48
N ALA A 152 -13.65 -14.45 -20.81
CA ALA A 152 -13.98 -15.87 -20.79
C ALA A 152 -13.10 -16.69 -21.75
N ASN A 153 -12.65 -16.11 -22.87
CA ASN A 153 -11.83 -16.85 -23.85
C ASN A 153 -10.43 -17.16 -23.32
N SER A 154 -9.83 -16.22 -22.59
CA SER A 154 -8.49 -16.40 -22.00
C SER A 154 -8.52 -16.88 -20.54
N ARG A 155 -9.72 -16.97 -19.94
CA ARG A 155 -9.96 -17.25 -18.52
C ARG A 155 -9.23 -16.28 -17.60
N ILE A 156 -9.18 -15.02 -17.99
CA ILE A 156 -8.50 -13.96 -17.22
C ILE A 156 -9.54 -13.01 -16.66
N ALA A 157 -9.48 -12.75 -15.36
CA ALA A 157 -10.28 -11.71 -14.72
C ALA A 157 -9.39 -10.63 -14.11
N ALA A 158 -9.81 -9.39 -14.26
CA ALA A 158 -9.29 -8.25 -13.51
C ALA A 158 -10.17 -8.00 -12.28
N PHE A 159 -9.55 -7.62 -11.16
CA PHE A 159 -10.26 -7.35 -9.91
C PHE A 159 -9.63 -6.18 -9.16
N GLU A 160 -10.42 -5.55 -8.30
CA GLU A 160 -9.95 -4.59 -7.29
C GLU A 160 -10.09 -5.22 -5.90
N ALA A 161 -9.05 -5.13 -5.08
CA ALA A 161 -9.06 -5.55 -3.69
C ALA A 161 -8.72 -4.38 -2.76
N SER A 162 -9.57 -4.09 -1.78
CA SER A 162 -9.31 -3.21 -0.64
C SER A 162 -9.19 -4.08 0.61
N CYS A 163 -8.06 -4.01 1.32
CA CYS A 163 -7.75 -4.95 2.39
C CYS A 163 -6.87 -4.36 3.48
N SER A 164 -6.81 -5.04 4.62
CA SER A 164 -5.91 -4.70 5.70
C SER A 164 -4.45 -5.00 5.37
N ALA A 165 -3.54 -4.32 6.05
CA ALA A 165 -2.10 -4.50 5.87
C ALA A 165 -1.63 -5.95 6.01
N GLY A 166 -0.69 -6.33 5.15
CA GLY A 166 -0.09 -7.67 5.16
C GLY A 166 -1.00 -8.77 4.65
N THR A 167 -2.07 -8.43 3.92
CA THR A 167 -2.85 -9.35 3.09
C THR A 167 -2.06 -9.71 1.84
N TYR A 168 -1.87 -11.00 1.61
CA TYR A 168 -1.19 -11.52 0.42
C TYR A 168 -2.20 -11.76 -0.70
N ILE A 169 -2.22 -10.85 -1.67
CA ILE A 169 -3.11 -10.93 -2.85
C ILE A 169 -2.84 -12.17 -3.71
N ARG A 170 -1.58 -12.65 -3.74
CA ARG A 170 -1.18 -13.89 -4.46
C ARG A 170 -1.81 -15.16 -3.90
N THR A 171 -2.22 -15.14 -2.63
CA THR A 171 -2.70 -16.31 -1.89
C THR A 171 -4.06 -16.04 -1.27
N LEU A 172 -4.89 -15.26 -1.97
CA LEU A 172 -6.32 -15.25 -1.69
C LEU A 172 -6.85 -16.69 -1.76
N PRO A 173 -7.68 -17.11 -0.80
CA PRO A 173 -8.14 -18.49 -0.68
C PRO A 173 -9.14 -18.88 -1.78
#